data_AF-A0A7R9HDP4-F1
#
_entry.id   AF-A0A7R9HDP4-F1
#
_cell.length_a   1.000
_cell.length_b   1.000
_cell.length_c   1.000
_cell.angle_alpha   90.00
_cell.angle_beta   90.00
_cell.angle_gamma   90.00
#
_symmetry.space_group_name_H-M   'P 1'
#
loop_
_entity.id
_entity.type
_entity.pdbx_description
1 polymer ?
#
loop_
_entity_poly.entity_id
_entity_poly.type
_entity_poly.pdbx_seq_one_letter_code
_entity_poly.pdbx_strand_id
1 'polypeptide(L)' 'MSPCRSKVALAFLSGTVIIHAVSEESLVRELDAVLVAGRIFSLHWLSRTSLLTCAAGGKLEIWNVA' A
#
# COMPACT_ATOMS: atom_id res chain seq x y z
N MET A 1 -3.84 -2.33 -6.17
CA MET A 1 -3.77 -3.81 -6.13
C MET A 1 -2.43 -4.24 -6.72
N SER A 2 -1.78 -5.26 -6.17
CA SER A 2 -0.50 -5.75 -6.69
C SER A 2 -0.65 -6.41 -8.07
N PRO A 3 0.43 -6.51 -8.88
CA PRO A 3 0.33 -7.02 -10.25
C PRO A 3 -0.22 -8.45 -10.34
N CYS A 4 0.12 -9.30 -9.38
CA CYS A 4 -0.39 -10.67 -9.27
C CYS A 4 -1.73 -10.78 -8.52
N ARG A 5 -2.38 -9.65 -8.21
CA ARG A 5 -3.68 -9.56 -7.52
C ARG A 5 -3.76 -10.24 -6.16
N SER A 6 -2.63 -10.59 -5.56
CA SER A 6 -2.58 -11.28 -4.27
C SER A 6 -2.56 -10.34 -3.06
N LYS A 7 -2.36 -9.04 -3.30
CA LYS A 7 -2.31 -8.01 -2.25
C LYS A 7 -3.06 -6.75 -2.69
N VAL A 8 -3.68 -6.07 -1.75
CA VAL A 8 -4.21 -4.71 -1.92
C VAL A 8 -3.60 -3.80 -0.88
N ALA A 9 -3.29 -2.57 -1.28
CA ALA A 9 -2.87 -1.52 -0.37
C ALA A 9 -3.98 -0.48 -0.32
N LEU A 10 -4.37 -0.07 0.89
CA LEU A 10 -5.37 0.95 1.17
C LEU A 10 -4.68 2.09 1.90
N ALA A 11 -4.96 3.33 1.51
CA ALA A 11 -4.43 4.52 2.16
C ALA A 11 -5.55 5.30 2.84
N PHE A 12 -5.28 5.76 4.06
CA PHE A 12 -6.17 6.61 4.84
C PHE A 12 -5.71 8.07 4.80
N LEU A 13 -6.62 9.00 5.07
CA LEU A 13 -6.32 10.43 5.13
C LEU A 13 -5.29 10.80 6.20
N SER A 14 -5.15 9.95 7.24
CA SER A 14 -4.16 10.08 8.30
C SER A 14 -2.72 9.82 7.85
N GLY A 15 -2.51 9.29 6.64
CA GLY A 15 -1.19 8.83 6.18
C GLY A 15 -0.90 7.36 6.50
N THR A 16 -1.87 6.64 7.07
CA THR A 16 -1.75 5.20 7.28
C THR A 16 -1.95 4.45 5.97
N VAL A 17 -1.05 3.53 5.64
CA VAL A 17 -1.22 2.52 4.58
C VAL A 17 -1.40 1.18 5.24
N ILE A 18 -2.47 0.47 4.88
CA ILE A 18 -2.71 -0.91 5.31
C ILE A 18 -2.65 -1.82 4.09
N ILE A 19 -1.94 -2.93 4.22
CA ILE A 19 -1.79 -3.92 3.16
C ILE A 19 -2.48 -5.21 3.57
N HIS A 20 -3.39 -5.68 2.73
CA HIS A 20 -4.09 -6.94 2.93
C HIS A 20 -3.72 -7.98 1.87
N ALA A 21 -3.64 -9.24 2.28
CA ALA A 21 -3.69 -10.38 1.37
C ALA A 21 -5.10 -10.56 0.82
N VAL A 22 -5.18 -10.93 -0.46
CA VAL A 22 -6.44 -11.15 -1.18
C VAL A 22 -6.54 -12.64 -1.51
N SER A 23 -7.66 -13.29 -1.17
CA SER A 23 -8.07 -14.56 -1.77
C SER A 23 -9.19 -14.31 -2.79
N GLU A 24 -9.65 -15.37 -3.46
CA GLU A 24 -10.53 -15.34 -4.63
C GLU A 24 -11.69 -14.32 -4.54
N GLU A 25 -12.21 -14.02 -3.34
CA GLU A 25 -13.32 -13.05 -3.19
C GLU A 25 -13.20 -12.10 -1.97
N SER A 26 -12.14 -12.14 -1.17
CA SER A 26 -12.08 -11.34 0.06
C SER A 26 -10.69 -10.90 0.50
N LEU A 27 -10.66 -9.88 1.36
CA LEU A 27 -9.49 -9.49 2.12
C LEU A 27 -9.35 -10.45 3.30
N VAL A 28 -8.32 -11.29 3.27
CA VAL A 28 -8.20 -12.40 4.21
C VAL A 28 -7.44 -12.00 5.47
N ARG A 29 -6.43 -11.14 5.31
CA ARG A 29 -5.47 -10.86 6.38
C ARG A 29 -4.74 -9.56 6.15
N GLU A 30 -4.59 -8.76 7.19
CA GLU A 30 -3.63 -7.67 7.24
C GLU A 30 -2.20 -8.22 7.32
N LEU A 31 -1.36 -7.79 6.38
CA LEU A 31 0.04 -8.20 6.28
C LEU A 31 0.96 -7.15 6.92
N ASP A 32 0.64 -5.88 6.71
CA ASP A 32 1.51 -4.78 7.11
C ASP A 32 0.73 -3.46 7.23
N ALA A 33 1.24 -2.57 8.08
CA ALA A 33 0.73 -1.23 8.29
C ALA A 33 1.89 -0.24 8.40
N VAL A 34 1.87 0.80 7.57
CA VAL A 34 2.92 1.82 7.51
C VAL A 34 2.33 3.19 7.76
N LEU A 35 3.06 4.02 8.52
CA LEU A 35 2.74 5.43 8.72
C LEU A 35 3.60 6.28 7.78
N VAL A 36 2.94 6.95 6.84
CA VAL A 36 3.54 7.95 5.98
C VAL A 36 3.17 9.33 6.52
N ALA A 37 4.10 10.27 6.51
CA ALA A 37 3.84 11.62 6.99
C ALA A 37 2.85 12.35 6.04
N GLY A 38 1.67 12.66 6.57
CA GLY A 38 0.65 13.44 5.87
C GLY A 38 -0.23 12.62 4.92
N ARG A 39 -1.09 13.32 4.16
CA ARG A 39 -2.06 12.68 3.28
C ARG A 39 -1.37 11.96 2.12
N ILE A 40 -1.85 10.76 1.81
CA ILE A 40 -1.43 9.98 0.64
C ILE A 40 -2.36 10.30 -0.52
N PHE A 41 -1.77 10.63 -1.67
CA PHE A 41 -2.48 10.97 -2.90
C PHE A 41 -2.58 9.79 -3.86
N SER A 42 -1.53 8.97 -3.94
CA SER A 42 -1.54 7.77 -4.77
C SER A 42 -0.65 6.65 -4.21
N LEU A 43 -1.03 5.42 -4.59
CA LEU A 43 -0.31 4.19 -4.31
C LEU A 43 -0.06 3.46 -5.62
N HIS A 44 1.17 3.04 -5.88
CA HIS A 44 1.53 2.31 -7.09
C HIS A 44 2.39 1.10 -6.76
N TRP A 45 1.93 -0.09 -7.14
CA TRP A 45 2.75 -1.28 -7.02
C TRP A 45 3.78 -1.31 -8.16
N LEU A 46 5.06 -1.35 -7.80
CA LEU A 46 6.17 -1.46 -8.76
C LEU A 46 6.50 -2.94 -9.04
N SER A 47 6.23 -3.82 -8.08
CA SER A 47 6.43 -5.27 -8.19
C SER A 47 5.44 -6.02 -7.29
N ARG A 48 5.62 -7.34 -7.12
CA ARG A 48 4.86 -8.15 -6.15
C ARG A 48 5.12 -7.74 -4.70
N THR A 49 6.30 -7.21 -4.42
CA THR A 49 6.77 -6.88 -3.07
C THR A 49 7.14 -5.41 -2.93
N SER A 50 7.01 -4.58 -3.97
CA SER A 50 7.41 -3.18 -3.90
C SER A 50 6.22 -2.25 -4.13
N LEU A 51 5.99 -1.35 -3.18
CA LEU A 51 4.92 -0.36 -3.21
C LEU A 51 5.51 1.04 -3.15
N LEU A 52 5.13 1.89 -4.09
CA LEU A 52 5.42 3.33 -4.09
C LEU A 52 4.25 4.09 -3.46
N THR A 53 4.55 4.96 -2.51
CA THR A 53 3.60 5.93 -1.94
C THR A 53 3.94 7.34 -2.42
N CYS A 54 2.93 8.08 -2.87
CA CYS A 54 3.03 9.51 -3.13
C CYS A 54 2.24 10.28 -2.06
N ALA A 55 2.94 11.07 -1.25
CA ALA A 55 2.39 11.79 -0.12
C ALA A 55 2.50 13.31 -0.28
N ALA A 56 1.96 14.04 0.71
CA ALA A 56 2.03 15.50 0.76
C ALA A 56 3.45 16.04 0.61
N GLY A 57 3.55 17.21 -0.03
CA GLY A 57 4.83 17.84 -0.35
C GLY A 57 5.58 17.18 -1.51
N GLY A 58 4.93 16.31 -2.30
CA GLY A 58 5.57 15.62 -3.43
C GLY A 58 6.55 14.53 -3.00
N LYS A 59 6.44 14.06 -1.76
CA LYS A 59 7.33 13.04 -1.21
C LYS A 59 6.97 11.67 -1.80
N LEU A 60 7.98 11.01 -2.37
CA LEU A 60 7.90 9.67 -2.93
C LEU A 60 8.71 8.71 -2.07
N GLU A 61 8.10 7.60 -1.65
CA GLU A 61 8.77 6.57 -0.84
C GLU A 61 8.46 5.18 -1.39
N ILE A 62 9.49 4.33 -1.48
CA ILE A 62 9.36 2.93 -1.93
C ILE A 62 9.49 2.02 -0.72
N TRP A 63 8.52 1.13 -0.58
CA TRP A 63 8.41 0.18 0.52
C TRP A 63 8.58 -1.25 0.00
N ASN A 64 9.29 -2.08 0.75
CA ASN A 64 9.35 -3.51 0.51
C ASN A 64 8.36 -4.23 1.43
N VAL A 65 7.36 -4.85 0.82
CA VAL A 65 6.20 -5.48 1.43
C VAL A 65 6.37 -6.99 1.28
N ALA A 66 6.77 -7.64 2.38
CA ALA A 66 6.90 -9.10 2.46
C ALA A 66 5.56 -9.79 2.11
#